data_AF-A0A8C4LNK8-F1
#
_entry.id   AF-A0A8C4LNK8-F1
#
_cell.length_a   1.000
_cell.length_b   1.000
_cell.length_c   1.000
_cell.angle_alpha   90.00
_cell.angle_beta   90.00
_cell.angle_gamma   90.00
#
_symmetry.space_group_name_H-M   'P 1'
#
loop_
_entity.id
_entity.type
_entity.pdbx_description
1 polymer ?
#
loop_
_entity_poly.entity_id
_entity_poly.type
_entity_poly.pdbx_seq_one_letter_code
_entity_poly.pdbx_strand_id
1 'polypeptide(L)'
;MVQDWVPSVCLWLSVSKAEGCLWKKMFSQDTTMETWSVDQVCSWLVEKNLGELVHRFQEEEISGAALLALNDRMIQQLVKKIGHQAVLMDLIKKYKQENQGPKSLGSPRETTLVTQAEAAPDGRDEQSSGPDNRGQQTPSFYPAKTLDNGLIDQRVLKQRRNVKHVVARNKALQWTKSYVLPEFPYDIKCMLAEEKCPDHSVRIRIIEFLQVDMTKYLEGSLYPTSQQYNDVVNALLQAHPFLDEDGCGFFLWKRALKDRFKYVRRPIEDDEQVMRNKCKFGHRRGQTRKSLADIRLDEIKIVQIKEEAICLDSEVDEHVRWFQQEYVKTEKDWREIDKRMSQTLDLRRKLIGSRTPLQDVLTMFPFLKCPYQMFREFQLLTRTDIYKKTSHILESYSENILTSFSVVDNPIYIALQEKMKQHTDEDMLKHMKMTATCLLLPDVFGDDPSLFVIVNEKVQVSTPVLEVKNPFNIDVCEFSLYLEKERLVKMDDCVTALAALIAAFRVFGIECPRRLSQTLNFLETLIFDMHSPYFPSVNEQEKEVGFQYPVA
;
A
#
# COMPACT_ATOMS: atom_id res chain seq x y z
N MET A 1 -1.15 -55.59 -14.80
CA MET A 1 -0.32 -55.28 -13.61
C MET A 1 -0.93 -54.08 -12.92
N VAL A 2 -0.94 -54.09 -11.59
CA VAL A 2 -1.34 -52.98 -10.71
C VAL A 2 -0.09 -52.61 -9.89
N GLN A 3 -0.14 -51.51 -9.13
CA GLN A 3 0.94 -50.98 -8.28
C GLN A 3 2.03 -50.23 -9.08
N ASP A 4 2.60 -49.11 -8.59
CA ASP A 4 2.44 -48.45 -7.28
C ASP A 4 2.50 -46.91 -7.39
N TRP A 5 2.71 -46.19 -6.27
CA TRP A 5 2.97 -44.74 -6.14
C TRP A 5 1.79 -43.77 -6.00
N VAL A 6 0.87 -44.04 -5.07
CA VAL A 6 0.14 -42.97 -4.34
C VAL A 6 0.18 -43.16 -2.80
N PRO A 7 1.29 -42.80 -2.10
CA PRO A 7 1.26 -42.66 -0.63
C PRO A 7 1.74 -41.30 -0.08
N SER A 8 2.62 -40.57 -0.77
CA SER A 8 3.42 -39.49 -0.15
C SER A 8 2.63 -38.26 0.32
N VAL A 9 1.57 -37.87 -0.39
CA VAL A 9 0.77 -36.66 -0.06
C VAL A 9 -0.13 -36.89 1.16
N CYS A 10 -0.68 -38.09 1.31
CA CYS A 10 -1.46 -38.45 2.50
C CYS A 10 -0.58 -38.54 3.74
N LEU A 11 0.67 -39.00 3.60
CA LEU A 11 1.63 -39.02 4.72
C LEU A 11 1.96 -37.60 5.19
N TRP A 12 2.25 -36.66 4.29
CA TRP A 12 2.49 -35.25 4.64
C TRP A 12 1.28 -34.59 5.33
N LEU A 13 0.07 -34.78 4.81
CA LEU A 13 -1.16 -34.25 5.43
C LEU A 13 -1.48 -34.90 6.78
N SER A 14 -0.99 -36.11 7.04
CA SER A 14 -1.06 -36.74 8.36
C SER A 14 0.03 -36.21 9.31
N VAL A 15 1.26 -36.00 8.84
CA VAL A 15 2.37 -35.45 9.63
C VAL A 15 2.06 -34.04 10.12
N SER A 16 1.71 -33.08 9.24
CA SER A 16 1.40 -31.72 9.68
C SER A 16 0.17 -31.61 10.58
N LYS A 17 -0.73 -32.60 10.55
CA LYS A 17 -1.88 -32.70 11.45
C LYS A 17 -1.52 -33.35 12.80
N ALA A 18 -0.57 -34.29 12.81
CA ALA A 18 0.04 -34.82 14.02
C ALA A 18 0.89 -33.76 14.72
N GLU A 19 1.70 -32.99 13.98
CA GLU A 19 2.45 -31.82 14.47
C GLU A 19 1.49 -30.79 15.07
N GLY A 20 0.45 -30.37 14.35
CA GLY A 20 -0.58 -29.46 14.87
C GLY A 20 -1.32 -29.96 16.13
N CYS A 21 -1.32 -31.28 16.38
CA CYS A 21 -1.83 -31.89 17.62
C CYS A 21 -0.76 -32.05 18.72
N LEU A 22 0.51 -32.25 18.36
CA LEU A 22 1.64 -32.31 19.29
C LEU A 22 1.98 -30.93 19.86
N TRP A 23 2.01 -29.90 19.03
CA TRP A 23 2.19 -28.50 19.47
C TRP A 23 1.07 -28.08 20.43
N LYS A 24 -0.16 -28.54 20.19
CA LYS A 24 -1.30 -28.34 21.12
C LYS A 24 -1.18 -29.10 22.44
N LYS A 25 -0.37 -30.16 22.51
CA LYS A 25 -0.02 -30.86 23.75
C LYS A 25 1.19 -30.24 24.46
N MET A 26 2.16 -29.68 23.74
CA MET A 26 3.30 -28.98 24.34
C MET A 26 2.87 -27.72 25.09
N PHE A 27 1.85 -27.01 24.62
CA PHE A 27 1.22 -25.89 25.34
C PHE A 27 0.07 -26.33 26.29
N SER A 28 0.11 -27.56 26.82
CA SER A 28 -0.79 -28.01 27.91
C SER A 28 -0.05 -28.10 29.25
N GLN A 29 0.75 -27.07 29.55
CA GLN A 29 1.14 -26.66 30.91
C GLN A 29 0.87 -25.16 31.01
N ASP A 30 0.31 -24.70 32.13
CA ASP A 30 -0.15 -23.32 32.31
C ASP A 30 1.00 -22.32 32.51
N THR A 31 1.78 -22.08 31.45
CA THR A 31 2.86 -21.08 31.41
C THR A 31 2.31 -19.71 31.05
N THR A 32 2.13 -18.84 32.06
CA THR A 32 1.79 -17.42 31.86
C THR A 32 2.89 -16.74 31.04
N MET A 33 2.55 -15.73 30.22
CA MET A 33 3.52 -14.99 29.41
C MET A 33 4.64 -14.36 30.24
N GLU A 34 4.40 -14.07 31.51
CA GLU A 34 5.42 -13.62 32.48
C GLU A 34 6.60 -14.60 32.64
N THR A 35 6.40 -15.89 32.30
CA THR A 35 7.40 -16.96 32.39
C THR A 35 8.05 -17.33 31.05
N TRP A 36 7.70 -16.67 29.93
CA TRP A 36 8.14 -17.09 28.59
C TRP A 36 9.60 -16.72 28.28
N SER A 37 10.32 -17.64 27.63
CA SER A 37 11.63 -17.38 27.04
C SER A 37 11.56 -16.45 25.81
N VAL A 38 12.71 -15.95 25.37
CA VAL A 38 12.85 -15.13 24.16
C VAL A 38 12.33 -15.89 22.92
N ASP A 39 12.63 -17.19 22.79
CA ASP A 39 12.15 -18.03 21.67
C ASP A 39 10.62 -18.19 21.67
N GLN A 40 9.99 -18.26 22.85
CA GLN A 40 8.54 -18.33 22.98
C GLN A 40 7.88 -16.99 22.62
N VAL A 41 8.48 -15.86 23.00
CA VAL A 41 8.06 -14.51 22.55
C VAL A 41 8.21 -14.37 21.03
N CYS A 42 9.34 -14.80 20.46
CA CYS A 42 9.58 -14.76 19.02
C CYS A 42 8.58 -15.64 18.25
N SER A 43 8.29 -16.85 18.74
CA SER A 43 7.28 -17.74 18.17
C SER A 43 5.88 -17.11 18.19
N TRP A 44 5.52 -16.44 19.28
CA TRP A 44 4.27 -15.70 19.41
C TRP A 44 4.19 -14.50 18.47
N LEU A 45 5.28 -13.75 18.29
CA LEU A 45 5.34 -12.64 17.31
C LEU A 45 5.07 -13.14 15.89
N VAL A 46 5.61 -14.29 15.48
CA VAL A 46 5.28 -14.91 14.19
C VAL A 46 3.78 -15.25 14.12
N GLU A 47 3.23 -15.91 15.15
CA GLU A 47 1.80 -16.28 15.21
C GLU A 47 0.86 -15.06 15.12
N LYS A 48 1.26 -13.90 15.66
CA LYS A 48 0.48 -12.65 15.60
C LYS A 48 0.76 -11.80 14.35
N ASN A 49 1.46 -12.34 13.35
CA ASN A 49 1.86 -11.66 12.10
C ASN A 49 2.82 -10.46 12.32
N LEU A 50 3.55 -10.46 13.42
CA LEU A 50 4.62 -9.50 13.76
C LEU A 50 6.02 -10.11 13.53
N GLY A 51 6.15 -11.12 12.65
CA GLY A 51 7.39 -11.87 12.41
C GLY A 51 8.60 -11.01 12.00
N GLU A 52 8.38 -9.84 11.37
CA GLU A 52 9.44 -8.86 11.09
C GLU A 52 10.16 -8.34 12.36
N LEU A 53 9.54 -8.46 13.54
CA LEU A 53 10.11 -7.98 14.80
C LEU A 53 11.00 -9.02 15.48
N VAL A 54 10.97 -10.30 15.05
CA VAL A 54 11.67 -11.42 15.73
C VAL A 54 13.16 -11.12 15.94
N HIS A 55 13.86 -10.70 14.88
CA HIS A 55 15.28 -10.35 14.95
C HIS A 55 15.57 -9.31 16.05
N ARG A 56 14.77 -8.24 16.09
CA ARG A 56 14.90 -7.14 17.07
C ARG A 56 14.55 -7.56 18.51
N PHE A 57 13.63 -8.50 18.69
CA PHE A 57 13.29 -9.02 20.02
C PHE A 57 14.29 -10.06 20.51
N GLN A 58 15.00 -10.72 19.59
CA GLN A 58 16.10 -11.62 19.89
C GLN A 58 17.41 -10.86 20.19
N GLU A 59 17.73 -9.81 19.42
CA GLU A 59 18.85 -8.89 19.67
C GLU A 59 18.78 -8.20 21.05
N GLU A 60 17.57 -7.82 21.47
CA GLU A 60 17.33 -7.06 22.71
C GLU A 60 16.87 -8.00 23.87
N GLU A 61 17.08 -9.32 23.74
CA GLU A 61 16.79 -10.40 24.71
C GLU A 61 15.41 -10.34 25.39
N ILE A 62 14.35 -10.04 24.63
CA ILE A 62 13.04 -9.71 25.19
C ILE A 62 12.26 -10.97 25.59
N SER A 63 12.48 -11.39 26.83
CA SER A 63 11.66 -12.36 27.57
C SER A 63 10.21 -11.90 27.73
N GLY A 64 9.30 -12.81 28.05
CA GLY A 64 7.88 -12.49 28.20
C GLY A 64 7.55 -11.55 29.37
N ALA A 65 8.37 -11.58 30.44
CA ALA A 65 8.33 -10.56 31.50
C ALA A 65 8.71 -9.16 30.97
N ALA A 66 9.78 -9.06 30.17
CA ALA A 66 10.20 -7.81 29.54
C ALA A 66 9.15 -7.28 28.54
N LEU A 67 8.59 -8.16 27.70
CA LEU A 67 7.48 -7.88 26.79
C LEU A 67 6.28 -7.25 27.52
N LEU A 68 5.91 -7.79 28.69
CA LEU A 68 4.84 -7.24 29.52
C LEU A 68 5.25 -5.96 30.28
N ALA A 69 6.54 -5.73 30.52
CA ALA A 69 7.04 -4.48 31.11
C ALA A 69 7.14 -3.31 30.12
N LEU A 70 7.12 -3.58 28.80
CA LEU A 70 7.22 -2.54 27.76
C LEU A 70 6.18 -1.43 27.94
N ASN A 71 6.66 -0.18 27.89
CA ASN A 71 5.84 1.02 27.81
C ASN A 71 5.87 1.63 26.39
N ASP A 72 5.01 2.61 26.15
CA ASP A 72 4.82 3.24 24.84
C ASP A 72 6.13 3.79 24.24
N ARG A 73 6.95 4.49 25.05
CA ARG A 73 8.24 5.04 24.62
C ARG A 73 9.26 3.95 24.26
N MET A 74 9.29 2.85 25.01
CA MET A 74 10.14 1.70 24.70
C MET A 74 9.70 1.02 23.39
N ILE A 75 8.39 0.88 23.17
CA ILE A 75 7.85 0.30 21.92
C ILE A 75 8.11 1.21 20.72
N GLN A 76 8.08 2.53 20.88
CA GLN A 76 8.49 3.47 19.84
C GLN A 76 9.98 3.32 19.43
N GLN A 77 10.87 3.07 20.40
CA GLN A 77 12.30 2.83 20.13
C GLN A 77 12.57 1.44 19.55
N LEU A 78 11.86 0.43 20.04
CA LEU A 78 12.02 -0.97 19.64
C LEU A 78 11.46 -1.25 18.23
N VAL A 79 10.25 -0.73 17.95
CA VAL A 79 9.46 -1.04 16.75
C VAL A 79 9.32 0.21 15.87
N LYS A 80 10.06 0.27 14.74
CA LYS A 80 10.08 1.45 13.85
C LYS A 80 8.77 1.70 13.08
N LYS A 81 7.92 0.68 12.89
CA LYS A 81 6.65 0.80 12.13
C LYS A 81 5.48 1.13 13.06
N ILE A 82 4.88 2.31 12.92
CA ILE A 82 3.74 2.79 13.75
C ILE A 82 2.57 1.78 13.77
N GLY A 83 2.25 1.16 12.63
CA GLY A 83 1.21 0.13 12.58
C GLY A 83 1.55 -1.11 13.43
N HIS A 84 2.82 -1.49 13.55
CA HIS A 84 3.27 -2.61 14.37
C HIS A 84 3.36 -2.22 15.85
N GLN A 85 3.73 -0.97 16.17
CA GLN A 85 3.64 -0.42 17.54
C GLN A 85 2.22 -0.56 18.08
N ALA A 86 1.22 -0.10 17.31
CA ALA A 86 -0.19 -0.12 17.70
C ALA A 86 -0.73 -1.55 17.88
N VAL A 87 -0.43 -2.47 16.96
CA VAL A 87 -0.84 -3.88 17.05
C VAL A 87 -0.18 -4.59 18.24
N LEU A 88 1.12 -4.36 18.47
CA LEU A 88 1.83 -4.92 19.62
C LEU A 88 1.26 -4.39 20.95
N MET A 89 1.00 -3.09 21.04
CA MET A 89 0.38 -2.46 22.22
C MET A 89 -1.01 -3.02 22.52
N ASP A 90 -1.86 -3.22 21.50
CA ASP A 90 -3.19 -3.82 21.68
C ASP A 90 -3.09 -5.28 22.15
N LEU A 91 -2.17 -6.07 21.57
CA LEU A 91 -1.93 -7.46 21.99
C LEU A 91 -1.43 -7.56 23.44
N ILE A 92 -0.45 -6.74 23.84
CA ILE A 92 0.06 -6.69 25.22
C ILE A 92 -1.05 -6.24 26.19
N LYS A 93 -1.81 -5.19 25.83
CA LYS A 93 -2.92 -4.67 26.64
C LYS A 93 -4.03 -5.72 26.81
N LYS A 94 -4.40 -6.40 25.73
CA LYS A 94 -5.40 -7.46 25.73
C LYS A 94 -4.95 -8.65 26.59
N TYR A 95 -3.70 -9.09 26.47
CA TYR A 95 -3.18 -10.18 27.30
C TYR A 95 -3.17 -9.80 28.80
N LYS A 96 -2.80 -8.56 29.14
CA LYS A 96 -2.92 -8.00 30.50
C LYS A 96 -4.36 -7.91 31.01
N GLN A 97 -5.36 -7.81 30.13
CA GLN A 97 -6.78 -7.83 30.48
C GLN A 97 -7.33 -9.26 30.63
N GLU A 98 -6.90 -10.19 29.77
CA GLU A 98 -7.32 -11.59 29.82
C GLU A 98 -6.79 -12.32 31.06
N ASN A 99 -5.59 -11.98 31.55
CA ASN A 99 -5.06 -12.52 32.82
C ASN A 99 -5.51 -11.74 34.06
N GLN A 100 -6.06 -10.52 33.94
CA GLN A 100 -6.69 -9.81 35.05
C GLN A 100 -8.15 -10.22 35.21
N GLY A 101 -8.34 -11.46 35.68
CA GLY A 101 -9.63 -11.95 36.15
C GLY A 101 -10.24 -11.00 37.21
N PRO A 102 -11.59 -10.99 37.36
CA PRO A 102 -12.30 -9.98 38.14
C PRO A 102 -11.86 -10.00 39.60
N LYS A 103 -11.08 -8.99 40.01
CA LYS A 103 -10.70 -8.80 41.42
C LYS A 103 -11.98 -8.66 42.24
N SER A 104 -12.12 -9.54 43.22
CA SER A 104 -13.34 -9.70 44.02
C SER A 104 -13.74 -8.40 44.72
N LEU A 105 -15.05 -8.16 44.78
CA LEU A 105 -15.64 -7.03 45.50
C LEU A 105 -15.37 -7.15 47.02
N GLY A 106 -14.27 -6.56 47.48
CA GLY A 106 -13.91 -6.51 48.89
C GLY A 106 -14.86 -5.61 49.66
N SER A 107 -15.85 -6.20 50.33
CA SER A 107 -16.86 -5.48 51.11
C SER A 107 -16.23 -4.62 52.22
N PRO A 108 -16.42 -3.29 52.20
CA PRO A 108 -16.20 -2.47 53.38
C PRO A 108 -17.30 -2.81 54.40
N ARG A 109 -16.91 -3.19 55.63
CA ARG A 109 -17.82 -3.18 56.77
C ARG A 109 -17.90 -1.77 57.34
N GLU A 110 -19.02 -1.45 57.96
CA GLU A 110 -19.20 -0.22 58.73
C GLU A 110 -18.22 -0.16 59.91
N THR A 111 -17.60 1.01 60.11
CA THR A 111 -17.36 1.58 61.45
C THR A 111 -17.52 3.10 61.34
N THR A 112 -18.32 3.67 62.24
CA THR A 112 -18.72 5.09 62.27
C THR A 112 -17.71 5.95 63.06
N LEU A 113 -17.99 7.27 63.17
CA LEU A 113 -17.42 8.26 64.12
C LEU A 113 -16.12 9.01 63.68
N VAL A 114 -15.94 10.33 63.90
CA VAL A 114 -16.88 11.44 64.26
C VAL A 114 -16.21 12.83 64.10
N THR A 115 -16.99 13.91 63.88
CA THR A 115 -16.68 15.35 64.23
C THR A 115 -15.56 16.05 63.43
N GLN A 116 -15.55 17.35 63.08
CA GLN A 116 -16.38 18.57 63.31
C GLN A 116 -16.59 19.30 61.92
N ALA A 117 -17.08 20.53 61.67
CA ALA A 117 -17.41 21.71 62.49
C ALA A 117 -18.48 22.66 61.85
N GLU A 118 -18.61 23.84 62.44
CA GLU A 118 -19.40 25.04 62.07
C GLU A 118 -18.78 25.85 60.89
N ALA A 119 -19.35 26.93 60.32
CA ALA A 119 -20.48 27.80 60.71
C ALA A 119 -21.24 28.41 59.50
N ALA A 120 -22.31 29.17 59.77
CA ALA A 120 -23.12 29.97 58.83
C ALA A 120 -22.87 31.50 59.09
N PRO A 121 -23.71 32.51 58.72
CA PRO A 121 -24.96 32.52 57.93
C PRO A 121 -25.15 33.75 56.97
N ASP A 122 -26.40 33.94 56.54
CA ASP A 122 -27.14 35.22 56.31
C ASP A 122 -27.39 35.67 54.84
N GLY A 123 -28.58 36.28 54.63
CA GLY A 123 -29.01 36.83 53.33
C GLY A 123 -30.47 36.59 52.90
N ARG A 124 -31.44 37.07 53.70
CA ARG A 124 -32.76 37.70 53.35
C ARG A 124 -33.32 37.59 51.90
N ASP A 125 -34.64 37.58 51.65
CA ASP A 125 -35.85 37.52 52.49
C ASP A 125 -37.08 37.20 51.59
N GLU A 126 -38.24 37.03 52.25
CA GLU A 126 -39.64 37.25 51.84
C GLU A 126 -39.96 37.88 50.44
N GLN A 127 -41.11 37.61 49.81
CA GLN A 127 -42.43 37.38 50.41
C GLN A 127 -43.44 36.64 49.48
N SER A 128 -44.44 36.02 50.09
CA SER A 128 -45.66 35.48 49.45
C SER A 128 -46.54 36.61 48.84
N SER A 129 -47.50 36.37 47.95
CA SER A 129 -48.77 35.66 48.24
C SER A 129 -49.64 35.44 46.99
N GLY A 130 -50.58 34.48 47.05
CA GLY A 130 -51.71 34.35 46.11
C GLY A 130 -52.92 35.23 46.51
N PRO A 131 -54.20 34.85 46.24
CA PRO A 131 -54.68 33.51 45.85
C PRO A 131 -55.82 33.48 44.78
N ASP A 132 -56.37 32.27 44.54
CA ASP A 132 -57.81 31.98 44.29
C ASP A 132 -58.55 32.48 43.01
N ASN A 133 -59.55 31.77 42.44
CA ASN A 133 -60.02 30.39 42.67
C ASN A 133 -60.78 29.80 41.44
N ARG A 134 -60.96 28.47 41.44
CA ARG A 134 -61.95 27.59 40.74
C ARG A 134 -62.69 28.05 39.46
N GLY A 135 -62.83 27.23 38.40
CA GLY A 135 -62.30 25.88 38.12
C GLY A 135 -63.32 24.90 37.51
N GLN A 136 -62.83 23.77 37.01
CA GLN A 136 -63.57 22.51 36.81
C GLN A 136 -62.73 21.32 37.32
N GLN A 137 -63.32 20.13 37.40
CA GLN A 137 -62.95 19.12 38.41
C GLN A 137 -62.02 18.00 37.93
N THR A 138 -61.19 17.56 38.88
CA THR A 138 -60.37 16.32 38.99
C THR A 138 -61.27 15.07 39.19
N PRO A 139 -60.78 13.83 39.45
CA PRO A 139 -59.40 13.27 39.55
C PRO A 139 -59.20 12.08 38.56
N SER A 140 -58.20 11.16 38.61
CA SER A 140 -57.26 10.78 39.67
C SER A 140 -55.90 10.25 39.19
N PHE A 141 -54.92 10.41 40.09
CA PHE A 141 -53.53 9.99 40.07
C PHE A 141 -53.32 8.47 40.19
N TYR A 142 -52.34 7.94 39.43
CA TYR A 142 -51.03 7.44 39.90
C TYR A 142 -50.87 6.96 41.37
N PRO A 143 -50.08 5.89 41.64
CA PRO A 143 -48.61 6.02 41.67
C PRO A 143 -47.80 4.84 41.09
N ALA A 144 -46.47 5.00 41.00
CA ALA A 144 -45.50 4.02 40.49
C ALA A 144 -44.58 3.46 41.59
N LYS A 145 -43.95 2.29 41.35
CA LYS A 145 -42.55 1.98 41.77
C LYS A 145 -41.99 0.62 41.27
N THR A 146 -40.82 0.70 40.61
CA THR A 146 -39.60 -0.16 40.70
C THR A 146 -39.61 -1.71 40.71
N LEU A 147 -38.69 -2.28 39.91
CA LEU A 147 -38.02 -3.62 40.03
C LEU A 147 -38.92 -4.87 39.78
N ASP A 148 -38.45 -6.03 39.31
CA ASP A 148 -37.10 -6.54 38.98
C ASP A 148 -37.10 -7.59 37.81
N ASN A 149 -35.93 -8.16 37.48
CA ASN A 149 -35.61 -9.31 36.60
C ASN A 149 -36.70 -10.34 36.25
N GLY A 150 -36.66 -10.82 34.99
CA GLY A 150 -37.60 -11.82 34.45
C GLY A 150 -37.10 -12.66 33.27
N LEU A 151 -35.87 -13.19 33.33
CA LEU A 151 -35.32 -14.30 32.50
C LEU A 151 -35.39 -14.19 30.96
N ILE A 152 -34.22 -14.01 30.33
CA ILE A 152 -33.92 -14.58 29.00
C ILE A 152 -32.71 -15.52 29.18
N ASP A 153 -32.93 -16.83 29.05
CA ASP A 153 -31.89 -17.86 29.26
C ASP A 153 -30.86 -17.85 28.11
N GLN A 154 -29.58 -18.00 28.47
CA GLN A 154 -28.51 -18.19 27.52
C GLN A 154 -28.41 -19.68 27.12
N ARG A 155 -28.97 -20.06 25.96
CA ARG A 155 -28.46 -21.23 25.23
C ARG A 155 -28.79 -21.24 23.74
N VAL A 156 -27.72 -21.47 22.95
CA VAL A 156 -27.71 -22.13 21.63
C VAL A 156 -28.67 -21.58 20.57
N LEU A 157 -28.17 -20.65 19.74
CA LEU A 157 -27.90 -20.97 18.33
C LEU A 157 -27.01 -19.92 17.64
N LYS A 158 -25.97 -20.38 16.93
CA LYS A 158 -25.25 -19.56 15.94
C LYS A 158 -26.07 -19.42 14.65
N GLN A 159 -27.25 -18.80 14.76
CA GLN A 159 -28.12 -18.60 13.61
C GLN A 159 -27.49 -17.58 12.66
N ARG A 160 -26.85 -18.06 11.57
CA ARG A 160 -26.48 -17.22 10.43
C ARG A 160 -27.75 -16.56 9.89
N ARG A 161 -28.02 -15.32 10.27
CA ARG A 161 -29.05 -14.49 9.62
C ARG A 161 -28.57 -14.05 8.25
N ASN A 162 -28.57 -15.01 7.31
CA ASN A 162 -28.74 -14.73 5.88
C ASN A 162 -30.15 -14.18 5.67
N VAL A 163 -30.38 -12.93 6.09
CA VAL A 163 -31.52 -12.16 5.62
C VAL A 163 -31.24 -11.89 4.15
N LYS A 164 -31.93 -12.63 3.27
CA LYS A 164 -32.01 -12.23 1.86
C LYS A 164 -32.59 -10.82 1.85
N HIS A 165 -31.82 -9.84 1.41
CA HIS A 165 -32.30 -8.47 1.32
C HIS A 165 -33.26 -8.38 0.14
N VAL A 166 -34.54 -8.71 0.39
CA VAL A 166 -35.64 -8.34 -0.48
C VAL A 166 -35.74 -6.83 -0.43
N VAL A 167 -35.04 -6.15 -1.34
CA VAL A 167 -35.11 -4.71 -1.52
C VAL A 167 -36.50 -4.39 -2.04
N ALA A 168 -37.42 -4.09 -1.12
CA ALA A 168 -38.74 -3.58 -1.45
C ALA A 168 -38.55 -2.31 -2.30
N ARG A 169 -39.09 -2.35 -3.53
CA ARG A 169 -38.86 -1.34 -4.57
C ARG A 169 -39.69 -0.08 -4.32
N ASN A 170 -39.38 0.60 -3.21
CA ASN A 170 -39.98 1.85 -2.81
C ASN A 170 -39.77 2.91 -3.90
N LYS A 171 -40.80 3.74 -4.14
CA LYS A 171 -40.65 4.93 -5.00
C LYS A 171 -39.65 5.88 -4.34
N ALA A 172 -38.64 6.31 -5.08
CA ALA A 172 -37.65 7.25 -4.55
C ALA A 172 -38.26 8.64 -4.35
N LEU A 173 -37.70 9.38 -3.39
CA LEU A 173 -37.93 10.80 -3.23
C LEU A 173 -37.01 11.59 -4.17
N GLN A 174 -37.48 12.73 -4.67
CA GLN A 174 -36.67 13.60 -5.53
C GLN A 174 -35.57 14.31 -4.71
N TRP A 175 -34.34 14.35 -5.25
CA TRP A 175 -33.22 15.05 -4.62
C TRP A 175 -33.34 16.57 -4.81
N THR A 176 -33.73 17.28 -3.76
CA THR A 176 -33.72 18.76 -3.74
C THR A 176 -32.29 19.29 -3.64
N LYS A 177 -32.02 20.45 -4.27
CA LYS A 177 -30.68 21.10 -4.22
C LYS A 177 -30.20 21.41 -2.81
N SER A 178 -31.13 21.59 -1.87
CA SER A 178 -30.88 21.57 -0.43
C SER A 178 -31.22 20.17 0.10
N TYR A 179 -30.22 19.42 0.55
CA TYR A 179 -30.44 18.20 1.33
C TYR A 179 -30.82 18.56 2.76
N VAL A 180 -31.75 17.81 3.37
CA VAL A 180 -32.21 17.99 4.75
C VAL A 180 -31.70 16.81 5.58
N LEU A 181 -31.13 17.09 6.76
CA LEU A 181 -30.59 16.04 7.64
C LEU A 181 -31.71 15.11 8.16
N PRO A 182 -31.44 13.80 8.31
CA PRO A 182 -32.37 12.89 8.94
C PRO A 182 -32.54 13.20 10.43
N GLU A 183 -33.68 12.80 11.00
CA GLU A 183 -33.83 12.78 12.45
C GLU A 183 -32.90 11.73 13.08
N PHE A 184 -31.81 12.19 13.69
CA PHE A 184 -30.92 11.36 14.49
C PHE A 184 -31.61 10.83 15.76
N PRO A 185 -31.15 9.70 16.33
CA PRO A 185 -31.51 9.23 17.66
C PRO A 185 -31.32 10.29 18.76
N TYR A 186 -32.06 10.17 19.86
CA TYR A 186 -32.04 11.13 20.96
C TYR A 186 -30.65 11.35 21.56
N ASP A 187 -29.86 10.30 21.76
CA ASP A 187 -28.50 10.41 22.31
C ASP A 187 -27.53 11.14 21.37
N ILE A 188 -27.71 10.97 20.05
CA ILE A 188 -26.97 11.71 19.03
C ILE A 188 -27.47 13.17 18.96
N LYS A 189 -28.78 13.42 19.05
CA LYS A 189 -29.34 14.78 19.11
C LYS A 189 -28.82 15.56 20.33
N CYS A 190 -28.78 14.94 21.52
CA CYS A 190 -28.20 15.58 22.72
C CYS A 190 -26.72 15.89 22.52
N MET A 191 -25.91 14.92 22.07
CA MET A 191 -24.47 15.12 21.83
C MET A 191 -24.19 16.21 20.77
N LEU A 192 -25.03 16.32 19.73
CA LEU A 192 -24.95 17.38 18.71
C LEU A 192 -25.39 18.76 19.24
N ALA A 193 -26.29 18.81 20.24
CA ALA A 193 -26.75 20.05 20.89
C ALA A 193 -25.85 20.49 22.06
N GLU A 194 -25.05 19.56 22.60
CA GLU A 194 -24.02 19.82 23.62
C GLU A 194 -22.65 20.19 23.00
N GLU A 195 -22.56 20.28 21.66
CA GLU A 195 -21.36 20.60 20.87
C GLU A 195 -20.12 19.76 21.21
N LYS A 196 -20.33 18.51 21.65
CA LYS A 196 -19.25 17.60 22.05
C LYS A 196 -18.67 16.88 20.85
N CYS A 197 -17.37 17.02 20.60
CA CYS A 197 -16.68 16.32 19.52
C CYS A 197 -16.93 14.79 19.61
N PRO A 198 -17.49 14.15 18.57
CA PRO A 198 -17.99 12.79 18.66
C PRO A 198 -16.85 11.76 18.75
N ASP A 199 -17.04 10.72 19.57
CA ASP A 199 -16.14 9.57 19.61
C ASP A 199 -16.21 8.70 18.32
N HIS A 200 -15.42 7.63 18.25
CA HIS A 200 -15.41 6.75 17.08
C HIS A 200 -16.75 6.04 16.84
N SER A 201 -17.46 5.63 17.90
CA SER A 201 -18.76 4.94 17.86
C SER A 201 -19.88 5.89 17.43
N VAL A 202 -19.94 7.08 18.01
CA VAL A 202 -20.90 8.15 17.67
C VAL A 202 -20.71 8.59 16.21
N ARG A 203 -19.46 8.81 15.79
CA ARG A 203 -19.12 9.16 14.39
C ARG A 203 -19.52 8.06 13.40
N ILE A 204 -19.36 6.78 13.75
CA ILE A 204 -19.89 5.66 12.95
C ILE A 204 -21.41 5.79 12.85
N ARG A 205 -22.14 5.89 13.97
CA ARG A 205 -23.61 5.90 13.97
C ARG A 205 -24.18 7.07 13.16
N ILE A 206 -23.63 8.28 13.26
CA ILE A 206 -24.01 9.42 12.40
C ILE A 206 -23.91 9.05 10.91
N ILE A 207 -22.79 8.44 10.50
CA ILE A 207 -22.57 7.97 9.12
C ILE A 207 -23.55 6.84 8.72
N GLU A 208 -23.96 5.97 9.65
CA GLU A 208 -25.00 4.96 9.38
C GLU A 208 -26.35 5.60 9.10
N PHE A 209 -26.79 6.57 9.91
CA PHE A 209 -28.05 7.29 9.70
C PHE A 209 -28.06 8.10 8.39
N LEU A 210 -26.96 8.81 8.08
CA LEU A 210 -26.83 9.51 6.80
C LEU A 210 -26.87 8.55 5.60
N GLN A 211 -26.20 7.40 5.68
CA GLN A 211 -26.25 6.39 4.60
C GLN A 211 -27.64 5.77 4.45
N VAL A 212 -28.39 5.57 5.52
CA VAL A 212 -29.77 5.04 5.48
C VAL A 212 -30.76 6.07 4.95
N ASP A 213 -30.55 7.37 5.22
CA ASP A 213 -31.40 8.41 4.64
C ASP A 213 -31.13 8.60 3.14
N MET A 214 -29.86 8.68 2.75
CA MET A 214 -29.45 8.82 1.34
C MET A 214 -30.09 7.76 0.42
N THR A 215 -30.26 6.51 0.86
CA THR A 215 -30.86 5.46 0.00
C THR A 215 -32.32 5.70 -0.37
N LYS A 216 -33.05 6.59 0.32
CA LYS A 216 -34.42 7.01 -0.03
C LYS A 216 -34.52 7.71 -1.40
N TYR A 217 -33.42 8.27 -1.88
CA TYR A 217 -33.37 9.11 -3.09
C TYR A 217 -32.58 8.49 -4.26
N LEU A 218 -32.10 7.26 -4.12
CA LEU A 218 -31.19 6.62 -5.10
C LEU A 218 -31.89 5.70 -6.11
N GLU A 219 -33.22 5.62 -6.12
CA GLU A 219 -33.99 4.74 -7.04
C GLU A 219 -33.59 3.24 -6.99
N GLY A 220 -33.04 2.80 -5.86
CA GLY A 220 -32.50 1.45 -5.66
C GLY A 220 -31.01 1.31 -6.00
N SER A 221 -30.38 2.33 -6.61
CA SER A 221 -28.92 2.40 -6.78
C SER A 221 -28.21 2.39 -5.43
N LEU A 222 -27.10 1.66 -5.36
CA LEU A 222 -26.19 1.71 -4.21
C LEU A 222 -25.00 2.63 -4.44
N TYR A 223 -25.04 3.45 -5.49
CA TYR A 223 -23.95 4.34 -5.93
C TYR A 223 -24.41 5.82 -5.96
N PRO A 224 -24.32 6.54 -4.83
CA PRO A 224 -24.47 8.00 -4.82
C PRO A 224 -23.40 8.69 -5.67
N THR A 225 -23.76 9.83 -6.27
CA THR A 225 -22.82 10.66 -7.04
C THR A 225 -21.90 11.48 -6.13
N SER A 226 -20.79 11.97 -6.69
CA SER A 226 -19.89 12.90 -5.98
C SER A 226 -20.60 14.13 -5.42
N GLN A 227 -21.63 14.63 -6.10
CA GLN A 227 -22.41 15.78 -5.63
C GLN A 227 -23.35 15.40 -4.48
N GLN A 228 -24.01 14.24 -4.53
CA GLN A 228 -24.85 13.79 -3.42
C GLN A 228 -24.04 13.61 -2.12
N TYR A 229 -22.78 13.17 -2.21
CA TYR A 229 -21.87 13.19 -1.05
C TYR A 229 -21.47 14.60 -0.59
N ASN A 230 -21.39 15.59 -1.49
CA ASN A 230 -21.12 16.98 -1.15
C ASN A 230 -22.30 17.58 -0.38
N ASP A 231 -23.52 17.48 -0.93
CA ASP A 231 -24.73 18.11 -0.40
C ASP A 231 -25.02 17.64 1.03
N VAL A 232 -24.87 16.33 1.29
CA VAL A 232 -25.11 15.71 2.62
C VAL A 232 -24.09 16.16 3.65
N VAL A 233 -22.80 16.23 3.28
CA VAL A 233 -21.74 16.65 4.21
C VAL A 233 -21.78 18.16 4.44
N ASN A 234 -22.11 18.94 3.41
CA ASN A 234 -22.38 20.37 3.57
C ASN A 234 -23.56 20.59 4.53
N ALA A 235 -24.68 19.88 4.37
CA ALA A 235 -25.81 19.98 5.30
C ALA A 235 -25.43 19.61 6.75
N LEU A 236 -24.59 18.58 6.93
CA LEU A 236 -24.09 18.19 8.26
C LEU A 236 -23.26 19.29 8.91
N LEU A 237 -22.30 19.88 8.19
CA LEU A 237 -21.38 20.88 8.73
C LEU A 237 -22.00 22.28 8.83
N GLN A 238 -23.00 22.60 8.01
CA GLN A 238 -23.79 23.82 8.16
C GLN A 238 -24.73 23.76 9.38
N ALA A 239 -25.23 22.57 9.74
CA ALA A 239 -26.03 22.38 10.96
C ALA A 239 -25.16 22.27 12.22
N HIS A 240 -23.95 21.72 12.11
CA HIS A 240 -23.04 21.46 13.23
C HIS A 240 -21.59 21.87 12.90
N PRO A 241 -21.25 23.18 12.93
CA PRO A 241 -19.94 23.67 12.51
C PRO A 241 -18.76 23.12 13.33
N PHE A 242 -18.97 22.79 14.60
CA PHE A 242 -17.95 22.18 15.47
C PHE A 242 -17.45 20.80 14.96
N LEU A 243 -18.16 20.17 14.01
CA LEU A 243 -17.70 18.96 13.34
C LEU A 243 -16.61 19.20 12.27
N ASP A 244 -16.16 20.46 12.11
CA ASP A 244 -15.09 20.92 11.21
C ASP A 244 -14.06 21.85 11.92
N GLU A 245 -13.82 21.65 13.23
CA GLU A 245 -12.85 22.43 14.04
C GLU A 245 -11.47 22.59 13.36
N ASP A 246 -10.94 21.51 12.77
CA ASP A 246 -9.64 21.49 12.07
C ASP A 246 -9.69 22.02 10.60
N GLY A 247 -10.86 22.44 10.10
CA GLY A 247 -11.07 22.83 8.70
C GLY A 247 -10.89 21.70 7.67
N CYS A 248 -10.82 20.44 8.12
CA CYS A 248 -10.65 19.25 7.28
C CYS A 248 -11.80 18.23 7.37
N GLY A 249 -12.78 18.50 8.23
CA GLY A 249 -13.96 17.69 8.51
C GLY A 249 -14.74 17.36 7.25
N PHE A 250 -14.92 18.29 6.31
CA PHE A 250 -15.58 18.02 5.02
C PHE A 250 -14.99 16.79 4.31
N PHE A 251 -13.67 16.64 4.28
CA PHE A 251 -13.01 15.49 3.65
C PHE A 251 -13.13 14.22 4.50
N LEU A 252 -13.09 14.33 5.83
CA LEU A 252 -13.23 13.21 6.76
C LEU A 252 -14.63 12.60 6.71
N TRP A 253 -15.68 13.41 6.88
CA TRP A 253 -17.09 12.96 6.82
C TRP A 253 -17.45 12.42 5.44
N LYS A 254 -17.03 13.09 4.36
CA LYS A 254 -17.20 12.61 2.98
C LYS A 254 -16.50 11.29 2.72
N ARG A 255 -15.30 11.07 3.29
CA ARG A 255 -14.59 9.79 3.19
C ARG A 255 -15.33 8.69 3.95
N ALA A 256 -15.71 8.93 5.21
CA ALA A 256 -16.41 7.95 6.04
C ALA A 256 -17.73 7.51 5.40
N LEU A 257 -18.48 8.44 4.81
CA LEU A 257 -19.73 8.18 4.10
C LEU A 257 -19.51 7.34 2.82
N LYS A 258 -18.47 7.65 2.03
CA LYS A 258 -18.07 6.83 0.87
C LYS A 258 -17.62 5.42 1.27
N ASP A 259 -16.82 5.29 2.32
CA ASP A 259 -16.36 3.99 2.82
C ASP A 259 -17.53 3.17 3.41
N ARG A 260 -18.54 3.80 4.05
CA ARG A 260 -19.77 3.10 4.48
C ARG A 260 -20.54 2.50 3.31
N PHE A 261 -20.83 3.26 2.26
CA PHE A 261 -21.48 2.74 1.05
C PHE A 261 -20.66 1.61 0.38
N LYS A 262 -19.33 1.70 0.40
CA LYS A 262 -18.42 0.64 -0.06
C LYS A 262 -18.53 -0.63 0.79
N TYR A 263 -18.70 -0.53 2.10
CA TYR A 263 -18.93 -1.70 2.96
C TYR A 263 -20.31 -2.32 2.76
N VAL A 264 -21.37 -1.53 2.58
CA VAL A 264 -22.73 -2.02 2.26
C VAL A 264 -22.74 -2.85 0.97
N ARG A 265 -22.01 -2.41 -0.06
CA ARG A 265 -21.87 -3.14 -1.34
C ARG A 265 -20.96 -4.37 -1.29
N ARG A 266 -20.19 -4.57 -0.20
CA ARG A 266 -19.21 -5.67 -0.10
C ARG A 266 -19.87 -7.07 -0.09
N PRO A 267 -20.88 -7.37 0.77
CA PRO A 267 -21.52 -8.68 0.83
C PRO A 267 -22.60 -8.95 -0.25
N ILE A 268 -22.99 -7.96 -1.05
CA ILE A 268 -24.08 -8.08 -2.03
C ILE A 268 -23.58 -8.78 -3.30
N GLU A 269 -24.19 -9.90 -3.69
CA GLU A 269 -23.77 -10.74 -4.83
C GLU A 269 -24.88 -10.97 -5.86
N ASP A 270 -26.07 -10.42 -5.59
CA ASP A 270 -27.33 -10.60 -6.31
C ASP A 270 -27.84 -9.32 -7.00
N ASP A 271 -27.41 -8.13 -6.57
CA ASP A 271 -27.69 -6.88 -7.29
C ASP A 271 -26.81 -6.73 -8.55
N GLU A 272 -27.44 -6.52 -9.71
CA GLU A 272 -26.74 -6.42 -10.98
C GLU A 272 -25.80 -5.20 -11.07
N GLN A 273 -26.15 -4.06 -10.47
CA GLN A 273 -25.35 -2.83 -10.56
C GLN A 273 -24.07 -2.98 -9.73
N VAL A 274 -24.18 -3.56 -8.53
CA VAL A 274 -23.05 -3.98 -7.70
C VAL A 274 -22.23 -5.04 -8.40
N MET A 275 -22.84 -6.05 -9.04
CA MET A 275 -22.09 -7.11 -9.73
C MET A 275 -21.34 -6.60 -10.97
N ARG A 276 -21.97 -5.80 -11.84
CA ARG A 276 -21.29 -5.12 -12.97
C ARG A 276 -20.10 -4.29 -12.48
N ASN A 277 -20.27 -3.52 -11.40
CA ASN A 277 -19.21 -2.69 -10.85
C ASN A 277 -18.15 -3.49 -10.07
N LYS A 278 -18.48 -4.62 -9.44
CA LYS A 278 -17.51 -5.59 -8.89
C LYS A 278 -16.68 -6.21 -10.01
N CYS A 279 -17.26 -6.49 -11.17
CA CYS A 279 -16.54 -6.98 -12.35
C CYS A 279 -15.65 -5.91 -13.01
N LYS A 280 -16.10 -4.65 -13.11
CA LYS A 280 -15.31 -3.55 -13.70
C LYS A 280 -14.20 -3.01 -12.76
N PHE A 281 -14.44 -2.98 -11.45
CA PHE A 281 -13.56 -2.28 -10.47
C PHE A 281 -13.10 -3.11 -9.27
N GLY A 282 -13.56 -4.36 -9.10
CA GLY A 282 -13.20 -5.21 -7.96
C GLY A 282 -11.88 -5.98 -8.16
N HIS A 283 -11.02 -6.01 -7.13
CA HIS A 283 -9.84 -6.87 -7.13
C HIS A 283 -10.22 -8.35 -7.05
N ARG A 284 -9.76 -9.14 -8.03
CA ARG A 284 -10.03 -10.59 -8.14
C ARG A 284 -9.22 -11.43 -7.16
N ARG A 285 -9.53 -11.38 -5.86
CA ARG A 285 -8.98 -12.34 -4.88
C ARG A 285 -9.77 -13.66 -4.92
N GLY A 286 -9.11 -14.73 -5.38
CA GLY A 286 -9.46 -16.10 -5.01
C GLY A 286 -10.65 -16.78 -5.70
N GLN A 287 -11.17 -16.27 -6.82
CA GLN A 287 -12.15 -17.01 -7.63
C GLN A 287 -11.45 -17.92 -8.65
N THR A 288 -11.25 -19.19 -8.29
CA THR A 288 -10.94 -20.26 -9.25
C THR A 288 -12.07 -20.33 -10.28
N ARG A 289 -11.72 -20.18 -11.56
CA ARG A 289 -12.66 -20.29 -12.69
C ARG A 289 -13.30 -21.69 -12.67
N LYS A 290 -14.57 -21.80 -12.27
CA LYS A 290 -15.33 -23.04 -12.44
C LYS A 290 -15.35 -23.38 -13.93
N SER A 291 -14.80 -24.53 -14.27
CA SER A 291 -14.63 -24.98 -15.66
C SER A 291 -15.96 -25.46 -16.24
N LEU A 292 -16.55 -24.65 -17.13
CA LEU A 292 -17.38 -25.18 -18.21
C LEU A 292 -16.44 -25.80 -19.25
N ALA A 293 -15.95 -27.00 -18.94
CA ALA A 293 -15.13 -27.81 -19.82
C ALA A 293 -16.01 -28.80 -20.61
N ASP A 294 -16.88 -28.27 -21.47
CA ASP A 294 -17.33 -29.01 -22.65
C ASP A 294 -17.77 -28.04 -23.76
N ILE A 295 -16.86 -27.81 -24.70
CA ILE A 295 -17.05 -27.86 -26.15
C ILE A 295 -15.65 -28.15 -26.70
N ARG A 296 -15.56 -29.06 -27.66
CA ARG A 296 -14.32 -29.80 -27.92
C ARG A 296 -13.32 -29.00 -28.75
N LEU A 297 -12.04 -29.31 -28.52
CA LEU A 297 -11.00 -29.05 -29.51
C LEU A 297 -11.35 -29.81 -30.79
N ASP A 298 -11.41 -29.11 -31.92
CA ASP A 298 -11.01 -29.69 -33.20
C ASP A 298 -10.63 -28.62 -34.23
N GLU A 299 -9.82 -29.04 -35.20
CA GLU A 299 -9.36 -28.33 -36.42
C GLU A 299 -8.87 -26.86 -36.31
N ILE A 300 -7.54 -26.72 -36.30
CA ILE A 300 -6.84 -25.48 -36.66
C ILE A 300 -7.17 -25.13 -38.12
N LYS A 301 -7.78 -23.96 -38.36
CA LYS A 301 -7.76 -23.28 -39.66
C LYS A 301 -7.26 -21.85 -39.49
N ILE A 302 -6.24 -21.50 -40.27
CA ILE A 302 -5.56 -20.20 -40.22
C ILE A 302 -6.49 -19.15 -40.82
N VAL A 303 -7.14 -18.38 -39.96
CA VAL A 303 -7.86 -17.15 -40.30
C VAL A 303 -7.39 -16.07 -39.35
N GLN A 304 -7.22 -14.85 -39.86
CA GLN A 304 -6.62 -13.72 -39.16
C GLN A 304 -7.25 -13.50 -37.78
N ILE A 305 -6.41 -13.40 -36.74
CA ILE A 305 -6.84 -12.94 -35.42
C ILE A 305 -7.30 -11.50 -35.60
N LYS A 306 -8.63 -11.30 -35.62
CA LYS A 306 -9.23 -9.98 -35.63
C LYS A 306 -9.13 -9.41 -34.22
N GLU A 307 -8.01 -8.72 -33.98
CA GLU A 307 -7.72 -7.79 -32.90
C GLU A 307 -8.93 -7.47 -32.00
N GLU A 308 -9.01 -8.16 -30.84
CA GLU A 308 -10.01 -7.85 -29.81
C GLU A 308 -9.60 -6.55 -29.11
N ALA A 309 -9.91 -5.43 -29.77
CA ALA A 309 -9.60 -4.09 -29.31
C ALA A 309 -10.04 -3.91 -27.85
N ILE A 310 -9.07 -3.58 -26.98
CA ILE A 310 -9.31 -3.28 -25.58
C ILE A 310 -10.31 -2.13 -25.52
N CYS A 311 -11.53 -2.38 -25.04
CA CYS A 311 -12.55 -1.35 -24.92
C CYS A 311 -12.19 -0.37 -23.79
N LEU A 312 -11.44 0.68 -24.15
CA LEU A 312 -11.09 1.80 -23.29
C LEU A 312 -12.35 2.64 -23.00
N ASP A 313 -12.42 3.28 -21.83
CA ASP A 313 -13.47 4.28 -21.57
C ASP A 313 -13.26 5.51 -22.49
N SER A 314 -14.33 6.17 -22.92
CA SER A 314 -14.26 7.20 -23.98
C SER A 314 -13.33 8.39 -23.70
N GLU A 315 -13.06 8.69 -22.42
CA GLU A 315 -12.13 9.74 -21.97
C GLU A 315 -10.65 9.32 -22.16
N VAL A 316 -10.35 8.03 -22.01
CA VAL A 316 -9.01 7.47 -22.20
C VAL A 316 -8.60 7.54 -23.67
N ASP A 317 -9.53 7.19 -24.55
CA ASP A 317 -9.36 7.23 -26.01
C ASP A 317 -9.15 8.67 -26.52
N GLU A 318 -9.70 9.69 -25.85
CA GLU A 318 -9.33 11.10 -26.09
C GLU A 318 -7.87 11.40 -25.72
N HIS A 319 -7.41 10.98 -24.53
CA HIS A 319 -6.01 11.17 -24.12
C HIS A 319 -5.01 10.49 -25.06
N VAL A 320 -5.29 9.26 -25.49
CA VAL A 320 -4.43 8.48 -26.41
C VAL A 320 -4.33 9.16 -27.78
N ARG A 321 -5.46 9.50 -28.40
CA ARG A 321 -5.45 10.28 -29.67
C ARG A 321 -4.68 11.59 -29.54
N TRP A 322 -4.88 12.31 -28.43
CA TRP A 322 -4.20 13.57 -28.18
C TRP A 322 -2.68 13.39 -28.11
N PHE A 323 -2.18 12.36 -27.40
CA PHE A 323 -0.74 12.09 -27.36
C PHE A 323 -0.17 11.77 -28.74
N GLN A 324 -0.88 10.97 -29.55
CA GLN A 324 -0.44 10.63 -30.90
C GLN A 324 -0.38 11.87 -31.80
N GLN A 325 -1.36 12.78 -31.69
CA GLN A 325 -1.39 14.06 -32.41
C GLN A 325 -0.34 15.06 -31.91
N GLU A 326 -0.04 15.09 -30.61
CA GLU A 326 0.96 15.99 -30.02
C GLU A 326 2.39 15.52 -30.33
N TYR A 327 2.63 14.21 -30.35
CA TYR A 327 3.96 13.63 -30.53
C TYR A 327 4.56 13.97 -31.91
N VAL A 328 3.74 14.05 -32.95
CA VAL A 328 4.16 14.38 -34.32
C VAL A 328 4.40 15.88 -34.58
N LYS A 329 4.04 16.78 -33.64
CA LYS A 329 4.29 18.22 -33.79
C LYS A 329 5.76 18.56 -33.57
N THR A 330 6.28 19.57 -34.27
CA THR A 330 7.62 20.13 -34.03
C THR A 330 7.71 20.78 -32.66
N GLU A 331 6.81 21.74 -32.39
CA GLU A 331 6.63 22.37 -31.08
C GLU A 331 5.58 21.59 -30.27
N LYS A 332 5.82 21.41 -28.98
CA LYS A 332 5.05 20.52 -28.09
C LYS A 332 4.60 21.25 -26.84
N ASP A 333 3.33 21.14 -26.48
CA ASP A 333 2.82 21.64 -25.19
C ASP A 333 3.23 20.70 -24.05
N TRP A 334 4.46 20.87 -23.57
CA TRP A 334 4.99 20.11 -22.43
C TRP A 334 4.14 20.22 -21.16
N ARG A 335 3.37 21.31 -20.98
CA ARG A 335 2.50 21.50 -19.81
C ARG A 335 1.24 20.63 -19.90
N GLU A 336 0.62 20.56 -21.08
CA GLU A 336 -0.52 19.67 -21.29
C GLU A 336 -0.09 18.21 -21.42
N ILE A 337 1.10 17.91 -22.00
CA ILE A 337 1.71 16.57 -21.94
C ILE A 337 1.89 16.14 -20.49
N ASP A 338 2.54 16.94 -19.64
CA ASP A 338 2.74 16.66 -18.22
C ASP A 338 1.42 16.35 -17.48
N LYS A 339 0.41 17.19 -17.72
CA LYS A 339 -0.93 17.07 -17.11
C LYS A 339 -1.61 15.78 -17.56
N ARG A 340 -1.69 15.54 -18.87
CA ARG A 340 -2.31 14.32 -19.43
C ARG A 340 -1.55 13.06 -19.06
N MET A 341 -0.21 13.11 -19.02
CA MET A 341 0.63 12.00 -18.57
C MET A 341 0.33 11.66 -17.11
N SER A 342 0.28 12.66 -16.23
CA SER A 342 -0.08 12.48 -14.81
C SER A 342 -1.49 11.89 -14.64
N GLN A 343 -2.46 12.35 -15.42
CA GLN A 343 -3.85 11.84 -15.40
C GLN A 343 -3.97 10.38 -15.89
N THR A 344 -3.09 9.93 -16.79
CA THR A 344 -3.15 8.58 -17.40
C THR A 344 -2.18 7.57 -16.75
N LEU A 345 -1.55 7.91 -15.63
CA LEU A 345 -0.60 7.07 -14.88
C LEU A 345 -1.20 5.69 -14.51
N ASP A 346 -2.36 5.67 -13.83
CA ASP A 346 -3.01 4.43 -13.37
C ASP A 346 -3.36 3.49 -14.54
N LEU A 347 -3.71 4.06 -15.70
CA LEU A 347 -3.97 3.31 -16.92
C LEU A 347 -2.69 2.69 -17.50
N ARG A 348 -1.61 3.45 -17.62
CA ARG A 348 -0.31 2.91 -18.07
C ARG A 348 0.16 1.79 -17.15
N ARG A 349 0.04 1.99 -15.83
CA ARG A 349 0.36 0.97 -14.83
C ARG A 349 -0.52 -0.28 -14.96
N LYS A 350 -1.82 -0.11 -15.26
CA LYS A 350 -2.73 -1.23 -15.53
C LYS A 350 -2.33 -2.01 -16.78
N LEU A 351 -2.02 -1.33 -17.90
CA LEU A 351 -1.65 -1.96 -19.17
C LEU A 351 -0.32 -2.72 -19.07
N ILE A 352 0.70 -2.11 -18.47
CA ILE A 352 2.00 -2.75 -18.23
C ILE A 352 1.84 -3.91 -17.25
N GLY A 353 1.11 -3.72 -16.15
CA GLY A 353 0.81 -4.76 -15.16
C GLY A 353 -0.05 -5.91 -15.70
N SER A 354 -0.83 -5.71 -16.77
CA SER A 354 -1.56 -6.77 -17.47
C SER A 354 -0.75 -7.47 -18.57
N ARG A 355 0.55 -7.17 -18.70
CA ARG A 355 1.44 -7.70 -19.77
C ARG A 355 0.90 -7.43 -21.18
N THR A 356 0.35 -6.23 -21.38
CA THR A 356 0.07 -5.70 -22.73
C THR A 356 1.41 -5.57 -23.48
N PRO A 357 1.50 -5.94 -24.77
CA PRO A 357 2.74 -5.77 -25.55
C PRO A 357 3.26 -4.33 -25.45
N LEU A 358 4.56 -4.19 -25.24
CA LEU A 358 5.12 -2.89 -24.89
C LEU A 358 5.09 -1.90 -26.06
N GLN A 359 5.16 -2.40 -27.30
CA GLN A 359 4.94 -1.58 -28.49
C GLN A 359 3.52 -0.97 -28.55
N ASP A 360 2.49 -1.68 -28.08
CA ASP A 360 1.12 -1.15 -28.01
C ASP A 360 1.07 -0.01 -26.99
N VAL A 361 1.65 -0.21 -25.80
CA VAL A 361 1.72 0.80 -24.74
C VAL A 361 2.52 2.02 -25.21
N LEU A 362 3.63 1.82 -25.93
CA LEU A 362 4.44 2.88 -26.52
C LEU A 362 3.77 3.55 -27.74
N THR A 363 2.80 2.91 -28.38
CA THR A 363 1.96 3.50 -29.44
C THR A 363 0.80 4.31 -28.86
N MET A 364 0.27 3.90 -27.71
CA MET A 364 -0.73 4.65 -26.96
C MET A 364 -0.14 5.86 -26.21
N PHE A 365 1.09 5.72 -25.71
CA PHE A 365 1.79 6.72 -24.88
C PHE A 365 3.21 7.00 -25.41
N PRO A 366 3.36 7.54 -26.64
CA PRO A 366 4.67 7.68 -27.30
C PRO A 366 5.64 8.59 -26.55
N PHE A 367 5.15 9.46 -25.67
CA PHE A 367 5.99 10.25 -24.77
C PHE A 367 6.79 9.43 -23.75
N LEU A 368 6.42 8.17 -23.46
CA LEU A 368 7.28 7.27 -22.67
C LEU A 368 8.62 6.93 -23.37
N LYS A 369 8.75 7.18 -24.67
CA LYS A 369 10.04 7.09 -25.38
C LYS A 369 10.99 8.25 -25.02
N CYS A 370 10.49 9.36 -24.46
CA CYS A 370 11.29 10.53 -24.13
C CYS A 370 11.87 10.44 -22.69
N PRO A 371 13.20 10.58 -22.48
CA PRO A 371 13.82 10.48 -21.15
C PRO A 371 13.16 11.37 -20.09
N TYR A 372 12.84 12.63 -20.41
CA TYR A 372 12.13 13.55 -19.51
C TYR A 372 10.84 12.96 -18.91
N GLN A 373 9.99 12.36 -19.75
CA GLN A 373 8.73 11.76 -19.30
C GLN A 373 8.93 10.37 -18.70
N MET A 374 9.96 9.63 -19.11
CA MET A 374 10.36 8.36 -18.45
C MET A 374 10.85 8.61 -17.02
N PHE A 375 11.67 9.64 -16.80
CA PHE A 375 12.13 10.06 -15.46
C PHE A 375 10.96 10.56 -14.62
N ARG A 376 10.02 11.30 -15.21
CA ARG A 376 8.80 11.74 -14.52
C ARG A 376 7.89 10.58 -14.14
N GLU A 377 7.71 9.59 -15.02
CA GLU A 377 6.99 8.34 -14.71
C GLU A 377 7.69 7.60 -13.56
N PHE A 378 9.03 7.44 -13.60
CA PHE A 378 9.80 6.85 -12.52
C PHE A 378 9.61 7.62 -11.19
N GLN A 379 9.66 8.95 -11.22
CA GLN A 379 9.47 9.80 -10.05
C GLN A 379 8.04 9.71 -9.49
N LEU A 380 7.02 9.58 -10.34
CA LEU A 380 5.64 9.36 -9.88
C LEU A 380 5.46 8.00 -9.17
N LEU A 381 6.21 6.97 -9.59
CA LEU A 381 6.15 5.63 -9.02
C LEU A 381 7.00 5.45 -7.75
N THR A 382 8.15 6.12 -7.68
CA THR A 382 9.16 5.94 -6.61
C THR A 382 9.26 7.11 -5.63
N ARG A 383 8.81 8.30 -6.05
CA ARG A 383 9.07 9.62 -5.43
C ARG A 383 10.52 10.10 -5.52
N THR A 384 11.39 9.39 -6.23
CA THR A 384 12.80 9.74 -6.41
C THR A 384 13.06 10.45 -7.74
N ASP A 385 13.82 11.54 -7.69
CA ASP A 385 14.39 12.19 -8.88
C ASP A 385 15.61 11.39 -9.36
N ILE A 386 15.40 10.48 -10.31
CA ILE A 386 16.44 9.57 -10.78
C ILE A 386 17.62 10.29 -11.43
N TYR A 387 17.38 11.33 -12.22
CA TYR A 387 18.46 12.08 -12.88
C TYR A 387 19.41 12.70 -11.85
N LYS A 388 18.87 13.38 -10.82
CA LYS A 388 19.71 13.95 -9.75
C LYS A 388 20.48 12.88 -8.97
N LYS A 389 19.87 11.72 -8.70
CA LYS A 389 20.57 10.59 -8.06
C LYS A 389 21.69 10.04 -8.94
N THR A 390 21.42 9.74 -10.20
CA THR A 390 22.41 9.20 -11.14
C THR A 390 23.57 10.18 -11.37
N SER A 391 23.31 11.49 -11.47
CA SER A 391 24.38 12.51 -11.53
C SER A 391 25.28 12.42 -10.30
N HIS A 392 24.68 12.51 -9.10
CA HIS A 392 25.43 12.48 -7.85
C HIS A 392 26.22 11.18 -7.66
N ILE A 393 25.69 10.03 -8.07
CA ILE A 393 26.40 8.74 -8.03
C ILE A 393 27.64 8.78 -8.93
N LEU A 394 27.48 9.18 -10.19
CA LEU A 394 28.61 9.23 -11.13
C LEU A 394 29.66 10.26 -10.73
N GLU A 395 29.25 11.43 -10.24
CA GLU A 395 30.16 12.47 -9.76
C GLU A 395 30.91 12.09 -8.48
N SER A 396 30.29 11.31 -7.57
CA SER A 396 30.90 10.99 -6.27
C SER A 396 31.69 9.68 -6.24
N TYR A 397 31.38 8.72 -7.12
CA TYR A 397 31.97 7.38 -7.09
C TYR A 397 32.88 7.05 -8.28
N SER A 398 32.88 7.83 -9.37
CA SER A 398 33.66 7.51 -10.58
C SER A 398 35.16 7.34 -10.32
N GLU A 399 35.78 8.26 -9.57
CA GLU A 399 37.21 8.17 -9.23
C GLU A 399 37.54 6.91 -8.41
N ASN A 400 36.71 6.60 -7.42
CA ASN A 400 36.91 5.46 -6.51
C ASN A 400 36.72 4.11 -7.24
N ILE A 401 35.75 4.04 -8.15
CA ILE A 401 35.49 2.86 -8.99
C ILE A 401 36.64 2.65 -9.99
N LEU A 402 37.05 3.69 -10.73
CA LEU A 402 38.09 3.59 -11.76
C LEU A 402 39.51 3.37 -11.19
N THR A 403 39.79 3.82 -9.97
CA THR A 403 41.05 3.50 -9.27
C THR A 403 41.05 2.07 -8.75
N SER A 404 39.92 1.57 -8.21
CA SER A 404 39.79 0.19 -7.74
C SER A 404 39.80 -0.83 -8.89
N PHE A 405 39.36 -0.45 -10.09
CA PHE A 405 39.37 -1.32 -11.29
C PHE A 405 40.71 -1.30 -12.07
N SER A 406 41.72 -0.56 -11.61
CA SER A 406 42.97 -0.28 -12.36
C SER A 406 43.90 -1.48 -12.65
N VAL A 407 43.51 -2.70 -12.26
CA VAL A 407 44.31 -3.94 -12.36
C VAL A 407 43.87 -4.84 -13.53
N VAL A 408 42.79 -4.49 -14.25
CA VAL A 408 42.17 -5.33 -15.29
C VAL A 408 42.52 -4.82 -16.70
N ASP A 409 42.96 -5.72 -17.58
CA ASP A 409 43.20 -5.48 -19.03
C ASP A 409 41.88 -5.29 -19.82
N ASN A 410 41.02 -4.37 -19.39
CA ASN A 410 39.74 -4.07 -20.05
C ASN A 410 39.96 -3.06 -21.20
N PRO A 411 39.53 -3.35 -22.44
CA PRO A 411 39.70 -2.45 -23.60
C PRO A 411 39.13 -1.03 -23.41
N ILE A 412 38.04 -0.89 -22.65
CA ILE A 412 37.40 0.40 -22.36
C ILE A 412 38.26 1.23 -21.40
N TYR A 413 38.88 0.58 -20.41
CA TYR A 413 39.82 1.23 -19.49
C TYR A 413 41.12 1.65 -20.20
N ILE A 414 41.64 0.81 -21.09
CA ILE A 414 42.82 1.13 -21.92
C ILE A 414 42.51 2.34 -22.82
N ALA A 415 41.38 2.34 -23.53
CA ALA A 415 40.95 3.45 -24.39
C ALA A 415 40.73 4.76 -23.60
N LEU A 416 40.18 4.68 -22.38
CA LEU A 416 40.11 5.83 -21.46
C LEU A 416 41.51 6.37 -21.16
N GLN A 417 42.46 5.52 -20.75
CA GLN A 417 43.81 5.93 -20.38
C GLN A 417 44.60 6.52 -21.56
N GLU A 418 44.36 6.06 -22.79
CA GLU A 418 44.92 6.68 -24.00
C GLU A 418 44.29 8.05 -24.29
N LYS A 419 42.97 8.19 -24.11
CA LYS A 419 42.25 9.46 -24.33
C LYS A 419 42.57 10.51 -23.27
N MET A 420 42.66 10.14 -22.00
CA MET A 420 43.03 11.06 -20.92
C MET A 420 44.44 11.67 -21.12
N LYS A 421 45.37 10.97 -21.78
CA LYS A 421 46.71 11.50 -22.13
C LYS A 421 46.67 12.56 -23.25
N GLN A 422 45.55 12.68 -23.97
CA GLN A 422 45.38 13.60 -25.12
C GLN A 422 44.66 14.90 -24.74
N HIS A 423 44.12 15.00 -23.51
CA HIS A 423 43.31 16.14 -23.05
C HIS A 423 43.77 16.63 -21.67
N THR A 424 43.80 17.94 -21.48
CA THR A 424 44.20 18.60 -20.21
C THR A 424 43.05 19.39 -19.56
N ASP A 425 41.85 19.33 -20.14
CA ASP A 425 40.66 20.04 -19.66
C ASP A 425 39.94 19.19 -18.59
N GLU A 426 39.69 19.78 -17.41
CA GLU A 426 39.15 19.03 -16.27
C GLU A 426 37.70 18.58 -16.48
N ASP A 427 36.87 19.34 -17.19
CA ASP A 427 35.47 18.97 -17.46
C ASP A 427 35.40 17.87 -18.53
N MET A 428 36.24 17.92 -19.58
CA MET A 428 36.39 16.82 -20.53
C MET A 428 36.87 15.54 -19.82
N LEU A 429 37.88 15.64 -18.95
CA LEU A 429 38.40 14.50 -18.20
C LEU A 429 37.35 13.94 -17.22
N LYS A 430 36.58 14.79 -16.53
CA LYS A 430 35.45 14.39 -15.68
C LYS A 430 34.39 13.64 -16.49
N HIS A 431 33.99 14.17 -17.65
CA HIS A 431 33.03 13.52 -18.54
C HIS A 431 33.52 12.15 -19.04
N MET A 432 34.81 12.03 -19.39
CA MET A 432 35.40 10.75 -19.81
C MET A 432 35.39 9.73 -18.66
N LYS A 433 35.74 10.13 -17.43
CA LYS A 433 35.67 9.27 -16.25
C LYS A 433 34.24 8.82 -15.93
N MET A 434 33.28 9.74 -15.88
CA MET A 434 31.86 9.41 -15.67
C MET A 434 31.34 8.45 -16.74
N THR A 435 31.72 8.66 -18.00
CA THR A 435 31.41 7.74 -19.11
C THR A 435 32.02 6.36 -18.88
N ALA A 436 33.30 6.27 -18.54
CA ALA A 436 33.96 4.98 -18.27
C ALA A 436 33.33 4.24 -17.09
N THR A 437 32.94 4.96 -16.02
CA THR A 437 32.20 4.38 -14.89
C THR A 437 30.84 3.83 -15.33
N CYS A 438 30.11 4.51 -16.23
CA CYS A 438 28.88 3.97 -16.81
C CYS A 438 29.12 2.69 -17.62
N LEU A 439 30.26 2.58 -18.31
CA LEU A 439 30.57 1.42 -19.15
C LEU A 439 31.06 0.20 -18.33
N LEU A 440 31.90 0.43 -17.33
CA LEU A 440 32.60 -0.61 -16.54
C LEU A 440 31.85 -1.04 -15.27
N LEU A 441 30.70 -0.43 -14.98
CA LEU A 441 29.86 -0.76 -13.83
C LEU A 441 29.47 -2.26 -13.73
N PRO A 442 29.23 -3.00 -14.82
CA PRO A 442 29.03 -4.45 -14.76
C PRO A 442 30.27 -5.23 -14.33
N ASP A 443 31.42 -4.96 -14.99
CA ASP A 443 32.69 -5.64 -14.74
C ASP A 443 33.14 -5.51 -13.27
N VAL A 444 32.94 -4.32 -12.68
CA VAL A 444 33.26 -4.02 -11.27
C VAL A 444 32.50 -4.90 -10.27
N PHE A 445 31.31 -5.38 -10.61
CA PHE A 445 30.50 -6.26 -9.76
C PHE A 445 30.49 -7.73 -10.23
N GLY A 446 31.23 -8.07 -11.29
CA GLY A 446 31.28 -9.42 -11.86
C GLY A 446 30.00 -9.85 -12.60
N ASP A 447 29.14 -8.89 -12.97
CA ASP A 447 27.96 -9.12 -13.83
C ASP A 447 28.36 -9.13 -15.33
N ASP A 448 27.45 -9.54 -16.21
CA ASP A 448 27.67 -9.57 -17.66
C ASP A 448 27.48 -8.17 -18.28
N PRO A 449 28.55 -7.51 -18.79
CA PRO A 449 28.42 -6.19 -19.39
C PRO A 449 27.52 -6.18 -20.63
N SER A 450 27.43 -7.26 -21.40
CA SER A 450 26.62 -7.32 -22.63
C SER A 450 25.10 -7.23 -22.40
N LEU A 451 24.66 -7.36 -21.15
CA LEU A 451 23.26 -7.16 -20.74
C LEU A 451 22.97 -5.71 -20.33
N PHE A 452 24.00 -4.89 -20.10
CA PHE A 452 23.91 -3.50 -19.62
C PHE A 452 24.32 -2.50 -20.69
N VAL A 453 25.44 -2.76 -21.39
CA VAL A 453 25.98 -1.91 -22.43
C VAL A 453 26.67 -2.69 -23.55
N ILE A 454 26.49 -2.22 -24.79
CA ILE A 454 27.05 -2.79 -26.01
C ILE A 454 27.79 -1.66 -26.73
N VAL A 455 29.12 -1.77 -26.80
CA VAL A 455 30.00 -0.69 -27.26
C VAL A 455 30.44 -0.93 -28.71
N ASN A 456 30.14 0.01 -29.61
CA ASN A 456 30.41 -0.04 -31.05
C ASN A 456 29.83 -1.26 -31.82
N GLU A 457 29.04 -2.13 -31.16
CA GLU A 457 28.44 -3.34 -31.71
C GLU A 457 26.91 -3.26 -31.85
N LYS A 458 26.30 -4.25 -32.51
CA LYS A 458 24.85 -4.31 -32.73
C LYS A 458 24.13 -4.98 -31.58
N VAL A 459 23.15 -4.30 -30.99
CA VAL A 459 22.29 -4.85 -29.93
C VAL A 459 21.56 -6.11 -30.39
N GLN A 460 21.65 -7.18 -29.58
CA GLN A 460 20.94 -8.46 -29.79
C GLN A 460 20.04 -8.88 -28.63
N VAL A 461 20.12 -8.21 -27.48
CA VAL A 461 19.38 -8.56 -26.25
C VAL A 461 18.00 -7.88 -26.22
N SER A 462 17.02 -8.54 -25.59
CA SER A 462 15.63 -8.06 -25.54
C SER A 462 15.30 -7.21 -24.31
N THR A 463 16.13 -7.25 -23.27
CA THR A 463 16.01 -6.39 -22.08
C THR A 463 16.52 -4.98 -22.35
N PRO A 464 16.17 -3.98 -21.50
CA PRO A 464 16.79 -2.67 -21.54
C PRO A 464 18.32 -2.76 -21.54
N VAL A 465 18.96 -2.09 -22.48
CA VAL A 465 20.43 -2.08 -22.68
C VAL A 465 20.84 -0.78 -23.35
N LEU A 466 22.06 -0.30 -23.09
CA LEU A 466 22.62 0.85 -23.81
C LEU A 466 23.47 0.40 -25.00
N GLU A 467 23.23 0.95 -26.18
CA GLU A 467 24.23 1.02 -27.25
C GLU A 467 25.07 2.28 -27.03
N VAL A 468 26.40 2.17 -27.09
CA VAL A 468 27.31 3.32 -27.01
C VAL A 468 28.28 3.30 -28.19
N LYS A 469 28.31 4.38 -28.97
CA LYS A 469 29.20 4.54 -30.12
C LYS A 469 30.25 5.61 -29.84
N ASN A 470 31.48 5.36 -30.28
CA ASN A 470 32.63 6.25 -30.13
C ASN A 470 32.85 6.77 -28.69
N PRO A 471 32.93 5.90 -27.67
CA PRO A 471 33.13 6.33 -26.29
C PRO A 471 34.39 7.21 -26.17
N PHE A 472 34.32 8.20 -25.27
CA PHE A 472 35.37 9.20 -25.02
C PHE A 472 35.65 10.20 -26.16
N ASN A 473 34.92 10.14 -27.28
CA ASN A 473 35.00 11.18 -28.33
C ASN A 473 33.77 12.09 -28.28
N ILE A 474 33.86 13.19 -27.54
CA ILE A 474 32.73 14.07 -27.17
C ILE A 474 31.92 14.55 -28.39
N ASP A 475 32.55 14.81 -29.54
CA ASP A 475 31.87 15.32 -30.74
C ASP A 475 30.97 14.27 -31.45
N VAL A 476 31.20 12.98 -31.21
CA VAL A 476 30.52 11.86 -31.91
C VAL A 476 30.14 10.69 -30.98
N CYS A 477 30.18 10.90 -29.67
CA CYS A 477 29.71 9.96 -28.67
C CYS A 477 28.17 9.88 -28.78
N GLU A 478 27.61 8.68 -28.97
CA GLU A 478 26.17 8.47 -29.03
C GLU A 478 25.76 7.39 -28.06
N PHE A 479 24.94 7.75 -27.07
CA PHE A 479 24.21 6.80 -26.24
C PHE A 479 22.84 6.54 -26.90
N SER A 480 22.39 5.28 -26.86
CA SER A 480 21.04 4.93 -27.30
C SER A 480 20.47 3.83 -26.42
N LEU A 481 19.29 4.05 -25.84
CA LEU A 481 18.59 3.03 -25.08
C LEU A 481 17.85 2.10 -26.06
N TYR A 482 18.11 0.80 -25.95
CA TYR A 482 17.40 -0.24 -26.69
C TYR A 482 16.51 -1.05 -25.75
N LEU A 483 15.42 -1.57 -26.30
CA LEU A 483 14.43 -2.37 -25.59
C LEU A 483 13.72 -3.27 -26.61
N GLU A 484 13.51 -4.56 -26.31
CA GLU A 484 12.95 -5.56 -27.26
C GLU A 484 13.72 -5.61 -28.60
N LYS A 485 15.03 -5.30 -28.56
CA LYS A 485 15.95 -5.14 -29.70
C LYS A 485 15.72 -3.91 -30.59
N GLU A 486 14.74 -3.06 -30.29
CA GLU A 486 14.52 -1.79 -30.99
C GLU A 486 15.17 -0.62 -30.26
N ARG A 487 15.64 0.40 -31.01
CA ARG A 487 16.17 1.63 -30.44
C ARG A 487 15.01 2.52 -29.96
N LEU A 488 14.88 2.67 -28.64
CA LEU A 488 13.83 3.45 -28.02
C LEU A 488 14.10 4.96 -28.15
N VAL A 489 15.33 5.40 -27.84
CA VAL A 489 15.72 6.82 -27.90
C VAL A 489 17.26 7.01 -27.92
N LYS A 490 17.73 8.06 -28.61
CA LYS A 490 19.11 8.56 -28.56
C LYS A 490 19.25 9.57 -27.40
N MET A 491 20.40 9.57 -26.73
CA MET A 491 20.75 10.50 -25.66
C MET A 491 22.19 11.01 -25.85
N ASP A 492 22.45 12.23 -25.40
CA ASP A 492 23.70 12.95 -25.70
C ASP A 492 24.74 12.83 -24.57
N ASP A 493 24.34 12.34 -23.39
CA ASP A 493 25.22 12.22 -22.21
C ASP A 493 25.02 10.90 -21.43
N CYS A 494 26.06 10.54 -20.67
CA CYS A 494 26.11 9.29 -19.89
C CYS A 494 25.19 9.27 -18.65
N VAL A 495 24.86 10.43 -18.06
CA VAL A 495 24.00 10.54 -16.88
C VAL A 495 22.55 10.26 -17.27
N THR A 496 22.07 10.91 -18.33
CA THR A 496 20.76 10.65 -18.93
C THR A 496 20.67 9.20 -19.42
N ALA A 497 21.73 8.66 -20.04
CA ALA A 497 21.76 7.28 -20.50
C ALA A 497 21.62 6.26 -19.35
N LEU A 498 22.42 6.38 -18.29
CA LEU A 498 22.36 5.49 -17.13
C LEU A 498 21.02 5.63 -16.38
N ALA A 499 20.53 6.87 -16.21
CA ALA A 499 19.22 7.13 -15.62
C ALA A 499 18.09 6.50 -16.45
N ALA A 500 18.17 6.53 -17.78
CA ALA A 500 17.16 5.94 -18.67
C ALA A 500 17.19 4.42 -18.67
N LEU A 501 18.37 3.80 -18.59
CA LEU A 501 18.52 2.34 -18.46
C LEU A 501 17.84 1.84 -17.17
N ILE A 502 18.18 2.44 -16.03
CA ILE A 502 17.61 2.07 -14.72
C ILE A 502 16.10 2.41 -14.67
N ALA A 503 15.70 3.56 -15.22
CA ALA A 503 14.30 3.93 -15.32
C ALA A 503 13.50 2.91 -16.13
N ALA A 504 14.02 2.43 -17.26
CA ALA A 504 13.32 1.51 -18.15
C ALA A 504 12.90 0.20 -17.45
N PHE A 505 13.77 -0.42 -16.65
CA PHE A 505 13.41 -1.63 -15.88
C PHE A 505 12.18 -1.39 -14.98
N ARG A 506 12.18 -0.29 -14.21
CA ARG A 506 11.06 0.04 -13.29
C ARG A 506 9.83 0.60 -14.00
N VAL A 507 9.99 1.42 -15.02
CA VAL A 507 8.92 2.09 -15.77
C VAL A 507 8.19 1.11 -16.68
N PHE A 508 8.87 0.13 -17.27
CA PHE A 508 8.24 -0.88 -18.12
C PHE A 508 7.97 -2.20 -17.40
N GLY A 509 8.35 -2.32 -16.12
CA GLY A 509 8.08 -3.50 -15.29
C GLY A 509 8.82 -4.75 -15.75
N ILE A 510 10.02 -4.56 -16.30
CA ILE A 510 10.85 -5.63 -16.88
C ILE A 510 11.70 -6.25 -15.76
N GLU A 511 11.69 -7.57 -15.67
CA GLU A 511 12.47 -8.32 -14.68
C GLU A 511 13.99 -8.21 -14.99
N CYS A 512 14.79 -7.91 -13.97
CA CYS A 512 16.24 -7.80 -14.08
C CYS A 512 16.88 -9.18 -14.39
N PRO A 513 17.79 -9.29 -15.39
CA PRO A 513 18.57 -10.50 -15.61
C PRO A 513 19.40 -10.86 -14.37
N ARG A 514 19.43 -12.15 -14.00
CA ARG A 514 20.26 -12.62 -12.86
C ARG A 514 21.75 -12.30 -13.01
N ARG A 515 22.24 -12.30 -14.25
CA ARG A 515 23.62 -11.94 -14.66
C ARG A 515 23.84 -10.42 -14.81
N LEU A 516 22.93 -9.61 -14.26
CA LEU A 516 23.05 -8.15 -14.15
C LEU A 516 22.52 -7.66 -12.79
N SER A 517 22.45 -8.57 -11.81
CA SER A 517 21.68 -8.33 -10.60
C SER A 517 22.46 -7.55 -9.55
N GLN A 518 23.78 -7.68 -9.47
CA GLN A 518 24.60 -6.96 -8.50
C GLN A 518 24.73 -5.49 -8.87
N THR A 519 25.05 -5.18 -10.13
CA THR A 519 25.19 -3.81 -10.63
C THR A 519 23.89 -3.03 -10.49
N LEU A 520 22.74 -3.62 -10.85
CA LEU A 520 21.44 -2.96 -10.70
C LEU A 520 20.99 -2.87 -9.24
N ASN A 521 21.25 -3.88 -8.40
CA ASN A 521 20.97 -3.78 -6.95
C ASN A 521 21.79 -2.66 -6.29
N PHE A 522 23.07 -2.50 -6.64
CA PHE A 522 23.95 -1.42 -6.17
C PHE A 522 23.41 -0.04 -6.57
N LEU A 523 23.07 0.13 -7.85
CA LEU A 523 22.52 1.39 -8.38
C LEU A 523 21.17 1.74 -7.74
N GLU A 524 20.27 0.76 -7.59
CA GLU A 524 18.98 0.97 -6.91
C GLU A 524 19.15 1.29 -5.42
N THR A 525 20.12 0.67 -4.74
CA THR A 525 20.42 0.95 -3.33
C THR A 525 20.81 2.41 -3.13
N LEU A 526 21.68 2.94 -4.00
CA LEU A 526 22.11 4.35 -3.98
C LEU A 526 21.00 5.33 -4.45
N ILE A 527 20.15 4.93 -5.40
CA ILE A 527 19.02 5.76 -5.86
C ILE A 527 17.93 5.89 -4.79
N PHE A 528 17.69 4.84 -3.99
CA PHE A 528 16.64 4.81 -2.96
C PHE A 528 17.14 5.08 -1.51
N ASP A 529 18.42 5.42 -1.32
CA ASP A 529 19.06 5.63 -0.01
C ASP A 529 18.92 4.43 0.96
N MET A 530 18.87 3.22 0.40
CA MET A 530 18.53 1.96 1.09
C MET A 530 19.73 1.35 1.85
N HIS A 531 20.32 2.14 2.76
CA HIS A 531 21.60 1.87 3.45
C HIS A 531 22.84 1.96 2.54
N SER A 532 24.03 1.96 3.17
CA SER A 532 25.30 2.05 2.45
C SER A 532 25.53 0.80 1.60
N PRO A 533 25.93 0.91 0.32
CA PRO A 533 26.29 -0.25 -0.47
C PRO A 533 27.52 -0.95 0.10
N TYR A 534 27.56 -2.27 -0.04
CA TYR A 534 28.74 -3.09 0.16
C TYR A 534 29.48 -3.21 -1.18
N PHE A 535 30.74 -2.78 -1.21
CA PHE A 535 31.63 -3.06 -2.34
C PHE A 535 32.26 -4.45 -2.11
N PRO A 536 32.04 -5.45 -3.00
CA PRO A 536 32.76 -6.71 -2.92
C PRO A 536 34.25 -6.44 -3.15
N SER A 537 35.11 -6.94 -2.26
CA SER A 537 36.55 -6.78 -2.44
C SER A 537 37.06 -7.74 -3.50
N VAL A 538 37.94 -7.28 -4.40
CA VAL A 538 38.48 -8.05 -5.54
C VAL A 538 39.09 -9.39 -5.11
N ASN A 539 39.56 -9.48 -3.86
CA ASN A 539 40.26 -10.64 -3.28
C ASN A 539 39.36 -11.84 -2.93
N GLU A 540 38.05 -11.79 -3.17
CA GLU A 540 37.15 -12.91 -2.86
C GLU A 540 36.95 -13.90 -4.03
N GLN A 541 37.17 -13.49 -5.29
CA GLN A 541 37.00 -14.38 -6.45
C GLN A 541 38.09 -15.46 -6.57
N GLU A 542 39.26 -15.30 -5.94
CA GLU A 542 40.33 -16.32 -5.97
C GLU A 542 40.05 -17.55 -5.09
N LYS A 543 38.96 -17.57 -4.29
CA LYS A 543 38.74 -18.63 -3.28
C LYS A 543 37.73 -19.72 -3.65
N GLU A 544 36.99 -19.60 -4.75
CA GLU A 544 36.09 -20.66 -5.24
C GLU A 544 36.58 -21.38 -6.52
N VAL A 545 37.89 -21.35 -6.81
CA VAL A 545 38.54 -22.32 -7.71
C VAL A 545 39.29 -23.36 -6.88
N GLY A 546 38.53 -24.25 -6.25
CA GLY A 546 39.08 -25.37 -5.47
C GLY A 546 39.81 -26.39 -6.34
N PHE A 547 41.14 -26.33 -6.39
CA PHE A 547 41.99 -27.29 -7.09
C PHE A 547 41.77 -28.73 -6.56
N GLN A 548 41.01 -29.54 -7.31
CA GLN A 548 41.03 -30.99 -7.14
C GLN A 548 42.31 -31.57 -7.77
N TYR A 549 43.33 -31.78 -6.93
CA TYR A 549 44.44 -32.66 -7.27
C TYR A 549 43.95 -34.12 -7.26
N PRO A 550 44.15 -34.91 -8.33
CA PRO A 550 43.88 -36.34 -8.32
C PRO A 550 44.93 -37.07 -7.46
N VAL A 551 44.49 -38.06 -6.68
CA VAL A 551 45.37 -38.92 -5.87
C VAL A 551 44.94 -40.37 -6.03
N ALA A 552 45.90 -41.21 -6.45
CA ALA A 552 45.81 -42.66 -6.68
C ALA A 552 44.83 -43.11 -7.78
#